data_AF-A0A9W6YFS6-F1
#
_entry.id   AF-A0A9W6YFS6-F1
#
_cell.length_a   1.000
_cell.length_b   1.000
_cell.length_c   1.000
_cell.angle_alpha   90.00
_cell.angle_beta   90.00
_cell.angle_gamma   90.00
#
_symmetry.space_group_name_H-M   'P 1'
#
loop_
_entity.id
_entity.type
_entity.pdbx_description
1 polymer ?
#
loop_
_entity_poly.entity_id
_entity_poly.type
_entity_poly.pdbx_seq_one_letter_code
_entity_poly.pdbx_strand_id
1 'polypeptide(L)'
;MNTDSAYIAFSCDNPFQDCIKPELRTHFKEHKYDWFPRDYNTEVAKFDRRTPGLFKDEWSGDAMVSLSSKNYICYLPDETYKVKVSAKGIQQGSGRNNGVLNHDGFETVVRDRITLQGTNTGFRLSKETKSIITYTQNK
;
A
#
# COMPACT_ATOMS: atom_id res chain seq x y z
N MET A 1 -3.45 8.05 14.03
CA MET A 1 -4.40 8.27 12.92
C MET A 1 -4.34 7.02 12.04
N ASN A 2 -5.42 6.23 11.97
CA ASN A 2 -5.54 5.17 10.97
C ASN A 2 -5.98 5.87 9.68
N THR A 3 -5.04 6.13 8.78
CA THR A 3 -5.41 6.46 7.40
C THR A 3 -5.79 5.14 6.75
N ASP A 4 -7.08 4.94 6.52
CA ASP A 4 -7.54 3.82 5.72
C ASP A 4 -7.34 4.21 4.24
N SER A 5 -6.38 3.57 3.57
CA SER A 5 -6.18 3.75 2.13
C SER A 5 -7.35 3.09 1.38
N ALA A 6 -7.93 3.79 0.41
CA ALA A 6 -8.88 3.21 -0.53
C ALA A 6 -8.11 2.52 -1.66
N TYR A 7 -8.40 1.23 -1.88
CA TYR A 7 -7.84 0.48 -3.00
C TYR A 7 -8.90 0.38 -4.10
N ILE A 8 -8.55 0.83 -5.30
CA ILE A 8 -9.46 0.87 -6.45
C ILE A 8 -8.72 0.30 -7.64
N ALA A 9 -9.32 -0.70 -8.29
CA ALA A 9 -8.86 -1.19 -9.58
C ALA A 9 -9.69 -0.54 -10.68
N PHE A 10 -9.03 -0.10 -11.75
CA PHE A 10 -9.68 0.51 -12.89
C PHE A 10 -9.58 -0.38 -14.12
N SER A 11 -10.62 -0.39 -14.93
CA SER A 11 -10.68 -1.16 -16.19
C SER A 11 -10.23 -0.35 -17.42
N CYS A 12 -9.80 0.89 -17.23
CA CYS A 12 -9.44 1.81 -18.30
C CYS A 12 -8.20 2.63 -17.90
N ASP A 13 -7.38 3.02 -18.88
CA ASP A 13 -6.15 3.78 -18.65
C ASP A 13 -6.41 5.20 -18.16
N ASN A 14 -7.57 5.78 -18.50
CA ASN A 14 -8.01 7.10 -18.03
C ASN A 14 -9.31 7.02 -17.21
N PRO A 15 -9.25 6.51 -15.96
CA PRO A 15 -10.43 6.27 -15.13
C PRO A 15 -11.36 7.47 -14.97
N PHE A 16 -10.77 8.64 -14.74
CA PHE A 16 -11.50 9.88 -14.49
C PHE A 16 -12.02 10.56 -15.76
N GLN A 17 -11.80 9.97 -16.94
CA GLN A 17 -12.33 10.45 -18.22
C GLN A 17 -13.27 9.42 -18.84
N ASP A 18 -12.88 8.15 -18.82
CA ASP A 18 -13.55 7.09 -19.58
C ASP A 18 -14.52 6.31 -18.70
N CYS A 19 -14.16 6.06 -17.45
CA CYS A 19 -14.93 5.25 -16.52
C CYS A 19 -15.99 6.07 -15.71
N ILE A 20 -16.14 7.38 -15.98
CA ILE A 20 -17.21 8.21 -15.40
C ILE A 20 -18.53 7.98 -16.13
N LYS A 21 -19.58 7.66 -15.36
CA LYS A 21 -20.95 7.51 -15.87
C LYS A 21 -21.38 8.75 -16.66
N PRO A 22 -21.92 8.61 -17.89
CA PRO A 22 -22.26 9.75 -18.75
C PRO A 22 -23.07 10.85 -18.05
N GLU A 23 -24.07 10.47 -17.27
CA GLU A 23 -24.97 11.35 -16.53
C GLU A 23 -24.29 12.10 -15.37
N LEU A 24 -23.12 11.64 -14.90
CA LEU A 24 -22.35 12.26 -13.83
C LEU A 24 -21.17 13.12 -14.33
N ARG A 25 -20.93 13.19 -15.65
CA ARG A 25 -19.77 13.90 -16.21
C ARG A 25 -19.77 15.39 -15.87
N THR A 26 -20.94 16.03 -15.90
CA THR A 26 -21.07 17.46 -15.55
C THR A 26 -20.74 17.68 -14.07
N HIS A 27 -21.38 16.90 -13.19
CA HIS A 27 -21.12 16.96 -11.75
C HIS A 27 -19.65 16.71 -11.42
N PHE A 28 -19.03 15.69 -12.04
CA PHE A 28 -17.62 15.41 -11.83
C PHE A 28 -16.73 16.60 -12.23
N LYS A 29 -16.99 17.23 -13.38
CA LYS A 29 -16.22 18.40 -13.83
C LYS A 29 -16.35 19.58 -12.86
N GLU A 30 -17.55 19.82 -12.33
CA GLU A 30 -17.83 20.91 -11.41
C GLU A 30 -17.20 20.69 -10.02
N HIS A 31 -17.16 19.44 -9.55
CA HIS A 31 -16.80 19.10 -8.17
C HIS A 31 -15.47 18.34 -8.00
N LYS A 32 -14.73 18.00 -9.08
CA LYS A 32 -13.53 17.16 -8.95
C LYS A 32 -12.50 17.72 -7.97
N TYR A 33 -12.33 19.04 -7.90
CA TYR A 33 -11.34 19.67 -7.03
C TYR A 33 -11.78 19.83 -5.58
N ASP A 34 -13.04 19.54 -5.27
CA ASP A 34 -13.51 19.45 -3.88
C ASP A 34 -12.95 18.17 -3.21
N TRP A 35 -12.59 17.17 -4.01
CA TRP A 35 -12.16 15.85 -3.55
C TRP A 35 -10.72 15.49 -3.97
N PHE A 36 -10.26 15.96 -5.13
CA PHE A 36 -8.96 15.60 -5.70
C PHE A 36 -8.02 16.82 -5.84
N PRO A 37 -6.69 16.63 -5.82
CA PRO A 37 -5.74 17.69 -6.11
C PRO A 37 -5.97 18.37 -7.45
N ARG A 38 -5.78 19.68 -7.49
CA ARG A 38 -5.81 20.45 -8.74
C ARG A 38 -4.61 20.13 -9.61
N ASP A 39 -4.85 19.93 -10.90
CA ASP A 39 -3.87 19.43 -11.88
C ASP A 39 -3.46 20.46 -12.94
N TYR A 40 -4.05 21.64 -12.96
CA TYR A 40 -3.79 22.69 -13.97
C TYR A 40 -2.49 23.48 -13.76
N ASN A 41 -1.85 23.40 -12.58
CA ASN A 41 -0.57 24.06 -12.28
C ASN A 41 0.25 23.23 -11.29
N THR A 42 1.53 23.03 -11.59
CA THR A 42 2.50 22.31 -10.73
C THR A 42 2.63 22.88 -9.31
N GLU A 43 2.54 24.20 -9.12
CA GLU A 43 2.63 24.83 -7.80
C GLU A 43 1.41 24.49 -6.94
N VAL A 44 0.22 24.59 -7.54
CA VAL A 44 -1.05 24.26 -6.88
C VAL A 44 -1.10 22.76 -6.60
N ALA A 45 -0.66 21.91 -7.53
CA ALA A 45 -0.58 20.47 -7.33
C ALA A 45 0.36 20.10 -6.16
N LYS A 46 1.51 20.77 -6.04
CA LYS A 46 2.44 20.59 -4.90
C LYS A 46 1.81 21.01 -3.57
N PHE A 47 1.05 22.10 -3.57
CA PHE A 47 0.32 22.54 -2.38
C PHE A 47 -0.77 21.53 -2.00
N ASP A 48 -1.59 21.10 -2.96
CA ASP A 48 -2.70 20.17 -2.75
C ASP A 48 -2.25 18.78 -2.28
N ARG A 49 -1.04 18.34 -2.68
CA ARG A 49 -0.41 17.15 -2.09
C ARG A 49 -0.26 17.22 -0.58
N ARG A 50 -0.19 18.41 0.01
CA ARG A 50 -0.10 18.65 1.46
C ARG A 50 -1.43 19.06 2.09
N THR A 51 -2.44 19.42 1.29
CA THR A 51 -3.77 19.79 1.77
C THR A 51 -4.50 18.60 2.40
N PRO A 52 -4.91 18.67 3.69
CA PRO A 52 -5.70 17.62 4.33
C PRO A 52 -7.07 17.43 3.64
N GLY A 53 -7.62 16.23 3.70
CA GLY A 53 -8.98 15.94 3.20
C GLY A 53 -9.08 15.59 1.71
N LEU A 54 -8.06 15.91 0.90
CA LEU A 54 -8.03 15.50 -0.51
C LEU A 54 -7.61 14.04 -0.68
N PHE A 55 -8.30 13.34 -1.59
CA PHE A 55 -7.94 12.01 -2.07
C PHE A 55 -6.74 12.10 -3.00
N LYS A 56 -5.63 11.48 -2.58
CA LYS A 56 -4.35 11.53 -3.28
C LYS A 56 -3.95 10.12 -3.65
N ASP A 57 -3.39 9.97 -4.84
CA ASP A 57 -2.74 8.73 -5.19
C ASP A 57 -1.49 8.53 -4.32
N GLU A 58 -1.47 7.42 -3.60
CA GLU A 58 -0.35 7.01 -2.75
C GLU A 58 0.57 6.04 -3.50
N TRP A 59 0.00 5.21 -4.38
CA TRP A 59 0.69 4.22 -5.19
C TRP A 59 -0.27 3.67 -6.26
N SER A 60 0.21 3.57 -7.50
CA SER A 60 -0.50 2.97 -8.63
C SER A 60 0.34 1.89 -9.30
N GLY A 61 -0.32 0.87 -9.84
CA GLY A 61 0.28 -0.22 -10.63
C GLY A 61 -0.74 -1.31 -10.96
N ASP A 62 -0.29 -2.39 -11.58
CA ASP A 62 -1.14 -3.34 -12.30
C ASP A 62 -1.59 -4.53 -11.45
N ALA A 63 -0.83 -4.87 -10.41
CA ALA A 63 -1.09 -6.04 -9.59
C ALA A 63 -1.08 -5.70 -8.09
N MET A 64 -2.03 -6.29 -7.38
CA MET A 64 -2.10 -6.26 -5.92
C MET A 64 -2.56 -7.62 -5.39
N VAL A 65 -1.83 -8.15 -4.41
CA VAL A 65 -2.26 -9.31 -3.63
C VAL A 65 -2.48 -8.87 -2.19
N SER A 66 -3.71 -9.04 -1.70
CA SER A 66 -4.12 -8.65 -0.34
C SER A 66 -4.54 -9.89 0.44
N LEU A 67 -3.85 -10.18 1.54
CA LEU A 67 -4.09 -11.38 2.35
C LEU A 67 -4.96 -11.09 3.57
N SER A 68 -4.65 -9.99 4.26
CA SER A 68 -5.40 -9.52 5.43
C SER A 68 -5.19 -8.02 5.64
N SER A 69 -5.88 -7.44 6.64
CA SER A 69 -5.74 -6.02 6.95
C SER A 69 -4.26 -5.65 7.17
N LYS A 70 -3.77 -4.68 6.36
CA LYS A 70 -2.38 -4.18 6.41
C LYS A 70 -1.31 -5.23 6.06
N ASN A 71 -1.70 -6.30 5.35
CA ASN A 71 -0.82 -7.30 4.76
C ASN A 71 -1.14 -7.46 3.27
N TYR A 72 -0.43 -6.71 2.44
CA TYR A 72 -0.61 -6.69 0.98
C TYR A 72 0.70 -6.37 0.28
N ILE A 73 0.78 -6.74 -0.99
CA ILE A 73 1.84 -6.35 -1.91
C ILE A 73 1.22 -5.74 -3.15
N CYS A 74 1.82 -4.67 -3.65
CA CYS A 74 1.49 -4.09 -4.94
C CYS A 74 2.75 -4.00 -5.80
N TYR A 75 2.66 -4.39 -7.07
CA TYR A 75 3.79 -4.49 -7.99
C TYR A 75 3.36 -4.25 -9.43
N LEU A 76 4.34 -3.90 -10.28
CA LEU A 76 4.22 -4.00 -11.72
C LEU A 76 4.89 -5.31 -12.16
N PRO A 77 4.26 -6.12 -13.04
CA PRO A 77 4.86 -7.35 -13.57
C PRO A 77 6.17 -7.14 -14.31
N ASP A 78 6.41 -5.93 -14.85
CA ASP A 78 7.60 -5.58 -15.61
C ASP A 78 8.78 -5.08 -14.76
N GLU A 79 8.63 -5.06 -13.43
CA GLU A 79 9.62 -4.60 -12.44
C GLU A 79 10.15 -3.16 -12.65
N THR A 80 9.53 -2.36 -13.52
CA THR A 80 9.99 -1.01 -13.83
C THR A 80 9.84 -0.03 -12.67
N TYR A 81 9.11 -0.43 -11.62
CA TYR A 81 8.77 0.42 -10.49
C TYR A 81 8.95 -0.29 -9.15
N LYS A 82 9.12 0.53 -8.10
CA LYS A 82 9.30 0.04 -6.74
C LYS A 82 8.05 -0.67 -6.22
N VAL A 83 8.21 -1.96 -5.92
CA VAL A 83 7.21 -2.78 -5.21
C VAL A 83 6.83 -2.15 -3.88
N LYS A 84 5.52 -2.08 -3.60
CA LYS A 84 4.98 -1.63 -2.31
C LYS A 84 4.56 -2.84 -1.48
N VAL A 85 5.32 -3.12 -0.42
CA VAL A 85 4.99 -4.22 0.51
C VAL A 85 4.51 -3.63 1.84
N SER A 86 3.32 -4.04 2.27
CA SER A 86 2.81 -3.81 3.62
C SER A 86 2.69 -5.17 4.31
N ALA A 87 3.41 -5.37 5.41
CA ALA A 87 3.39 -6.61 6.18
C ALA A 87 3.38 -6.26 7.67
N LYS A 88 2.21 -5.81 8.17
CA LYS A 88 2.11 -5.28 9.52
C LYS A 88 2.47 -6.32 10.56
N GLY A 89 3.48 -5.98 11.37
CA GLY A 89 3.97 -6.83 12.44
C GLY A 89 5.10 -7.76 12.01
N ILE A 90 5.50 -7.79 10.73
CA ILE A 90 6.71 -8.47 10.24
C ILE A 90 7.81 -7.44 9.99
N GLN A 91 9.06 -7.79 10.30
CA GLN A 91 10.22 -6.94 10.03
C GLN A 91 10.60 -7.01 8.54
N GLN A 92 10.53 -5.88 7.85
CA GLN A 92 10.88 -5.75 6.43
C GLN A 92 12.34 -5.26 6.21
N GLY A 93 12.98 -4.73 7.25
CA GLY A 93 14.31 -4.13 7.15
C GLY A 93 15.46 -5.14 7.02
N SER A 94 16.56 -4.70 6.41
CA SER A 94 17.82 -5.45 6.28
C SER A 94 17.71 -6.82 5.59
N GLY A 95 16.72 -7.01 4.72
CA GLY A 95 16.58 -8.24 3.94
C GLY A 95 16.03 -9.45 4.69
N ARG A 96 15.75 -9.32 6.00
CA ARG A 96 15.49 -10.46 6.91
C ARG A 96 14.23 -11.28 6.61
N ASN A 97 13.32 -10.78 5.77
CA ASN A 97 12.14 -11.52 5.31
C ASN A 97 11.92 -11.36 3.79
N ASN A 98 12.92 -10.94 3.01
CA ASN A 98 12.75 -10.71 1.57
C ASN A 98 12.42 -11.99 0.78
N GLY A 99 12.81 -13.16 1.29
CA GLY A 99 12.48 -14.45 0.69
C GLY A 99 10.99 -14.79 0.75
N VAL A 100 10.23 -14.20 1.68
CA VAL A 100 8.79 -14.41 1.84
C VAL A 100 7.97 -13.18 1.50
N LEU A 101 8.52 -11.97 1.68
CA LEU A 101 7.87 -10.69 1.41
C LEU A 101 8.11 -10.21 -0.03
N ASN A 102 7.74 -11.05 -0.99
CA ASN A 102 7.81 -10.79 -2.43
C ASN A 102 6.50 -11.26 -3.10
N HIS A 103 6.34 -10.99 -4.40
CA HIS A 103 5.10 -11.32 -5.12
C HIS A 103 4.84 -12.83 -5.08
N ASP A 104 5.86 -13.66 -5.29
CA ASP A 104 5.72 -15.13 -5.26
C ASP A 104 5.21 -15.63 -3.92
N GLY A 105 5.75 -15.12 -2.81
CA GLY A 105 5.31 -15.48 -1.47
C GLY A 105 3.84 -15.15 -1.22
N PHE A 106 3.41 -13.95 -1.63
CA PHE A 106 2.01 -13.53 -1.48
C PHE A 106 1.06 -14.29 -2.42
N GLU A 107 1.42 -14.50 -3.68
CA GLU A 107 0.62 -15.24 -4.65
C GLU A 107 0.45 -16.71 -4.25
N THR A 108 1.51 -17.34 -3.73
CA THR A 108 1.48 -18.75 -3.28
C THR A 108 0.49 -18.94 -2.13
N VAL A 109 0.34 -17.96 -1.23
CA VAL A 109 -0.73 -18.01 -0.20
C VAL A 109 -2.12 -18.10 -0.84
N VAL A 110 -2.38 -17.29 -1.86
CA VAL A 110 -3.70 -17.26 -2.52
C VAL A 110 -3.92 -18.54 -3.34
N ARG A 111 -2.92 -18.94 -4.12
CA ARG A 111 -3.00 -20.08 -5.04
C ARG A 111 -3.03 -21.41 -4.29
N ASP A 112 -2.10 -21.60 -3.36
CA ASP A 112 -1.85 -22.88 -2.70
C ASP A 112 -2.48 -22.95 -1.30
N ARG A 113 -3.13 -21.87 -0.84
CA ARG A 113 -3.82 -21.75 0.45
C ARG A 113 -2.90 -22.06 1.65
N ILE A 114 -1.63 -21.72 1.53
CA ILE A 114 -0.63 -21.90 2.57
C ILE A 114 -0.54 -20.69 3.49
N THR A 115 0.11 -20.86 4.63
CA THR A 115 0.43 -19.73 5.53
C THR A 115 1.81 -19.19 5.20
N LEU A 116 1.91 -17.89 4.90
CA LEU A 116 3.18 -17.19 4.82
C LEU A 116 3.65 -16.85 6.23
N GLN A 117 4.85 -17.27 6.59
CA GLN A 117 5.43 -17.01 7.90
C GLN A 117 6.68 -16.14 7.77
N GLY A 118 6.88 -15.24 8.72
CA GLY A 118 8.06 -14.40 8.83
C GLY A 118 8.70 -14.49 10.21
N THR A 119 10.00 -14.20 10.27
CA THR A 119 10.74 -14.19 11.54
C THR A 119 11.11 -12.76 11.91
N ASN A 120 10.68 -12.34 13.09
CA ASN A 120 11.15 -11.11 13.72
C ASN A 120 12.26 -11.43 14.72
N THR A 121 13.31 -10.63 14.69
CA THR A 121 14.40 -10.72 15.67
C THR A 121 14.69 -9.34 16.25
N GLY A 122 15.03 -9.27 17.52
CA GLY A 122 15.35 -7.98 18.12
C GLY A 122 15.80 -8.12 19.56
N PHE A 123 15.80 -6.99 20.25
CA PHE A 123 16.08 -6.92 21.67
C PHE A 123 15.00 -6.14 22.40
N ARG A 124 14.85 -6.41 23.69
CA ARG A 124 13.97 -5.67 24.60
C ARG A 124 14.60 -5.61 25.98
N LEU A 125 14.19 -4.64 26.79
CA LEU A 125 14.53 -4.61 28.20
C LEU A 125 13.67 -5.64 28.95
N SER A 126 14.32 -6.55 29.66
CA SER A 126 13.63 -7.46 30.59
C SER A 126 13.10 -6.66 31.77
N LYS A 127 11.79 -6.75 32.04
CA LYS A 127 11.16 -6.03 33.16
C LYS A 127 11.65 -6.55 34.52
N GLU A 128 11.96 -7.84 34.59
CA GLU A 128 12.39 -8.56 35.79
C GLU A 128 13.87 -8.32 36.09
N THR A 129 14.75 -8.62 35.14
CA THR A 129 16.20 -8.58 35.35
C THR A 129 16.82 -7.21 35.07
N LYS A 130 16.05 -6.26 34.53
CA LYS A 130 16.51 -4.94 34.06
C LYS A 130 17.68 -5.02 33.06
N SER A 131 17.89 -6.18 32.44
CA SER A 131 18.93 -6.41 31.43
C SER A 131 18.34 -6.40 30.02
N ILE A 132 19.18 -6.15 29.02
CA ILE A 132 18.81 -6.30 27.62
C ILE A 132 18.78 -7.79 27.29
N ILE A 133 17.67 -8.26 26.71
CA ILE A 133 17.51 -9.62 26.21
C ILE A 133 17.19 -9.59 24.72
N THR A 134 17.65 -10.59 23.99
CA THR A 134 17.28 -10.81 22.58
C THR A 134 16.04 -11.69 22.48
N TYR A 135 15.33 -11.59 21.37
CA TYR A 135 14.20 -12.45 21.06
C TYR A 135 14.17 -12.79 19.57
N THR A 136 13.56 -13.95 19.30
CA THR A 136 13.14 -14.39 17.97
C THR A 136 11.68 -14.76 18.06
N GLN A 137 10.86 -14.26 17.14
CA GLN A 137 9.43 -14.51 17.08
C GLN A 137 9.05 -14.93 15.66
N ASN A 138 8.43 -16.10 15.53
CA ASN A 138 7.79 -16.54 14.30
C ASN A 138 6.36 -15.98 14.27
N LYS A 139 5.97 -15.43 13.13
CA LYS A 139 4.68 -14.79 12.90
C LYS A 139 4.06 -15.29 11.61
#